data_AF-N1PKZ1-F1
#
_entry.id   AF-N1PKZ1-F1
#
_cell.length_a   1.000
_cell.length_b   1.000
_cell.length_c   1.000
_cell.angle_alpha   90.00
_cell.angle_beta   90.00
_cell.angle_gamma   90.00
#
_symmetry.space_group_name_H-M   'P 1'
#
loop_
_entity.id
_entity.type
_entity.pdbx_description
1 polymer ?
#
loop_
_entity_poly.entity_id
_entity_poly.type
_entity_poly.pdbx_seq_one_letter_code
_entity_poly.pdbx_strand_id
1 'polypeptide(L)'
;MRLRLLIAKAIGKMAAMNTQFKFRLMDLPNELIAHIIEQIDSVRHLRRLSRTCRRIQHLAEPVLYRSIRIRSGYKTDQIITAVSARAERAAAVRQLEIPCDDDYLQNYAAVEALLTEAKNLKNLMFESPECNSNSFEDEEDWQEMSNNFFEPFQRAVASIAPLVHARPLQNLKSLTLHMNGPESPYWTIDDRSIGLVLHPTLTYLKMSCVNILDNILEHVHQTEKTPLKHLDLEECNITHGGLHGILSLPAALEGLSLGENCHNIQFFGDEIDPASSHLFQMDSQTTIAALKQQQHSLRTLAYITTHTYYQHLQLARWINGKKNTVDAGFADFAALEEVTLLGQCPDFERAMMTSRSPPNLKSLTFKAKDAFRQEIGTHSQSDSPLALVPFLRAPSCSIPDALERLNVAYHDSSPLGANRKLSETTKRIIRKAANATKEIGIELTVSYVDRRNYYPPYLWGEPAPTETTMFTGEHGFVGRFIATGTTVEDDDDEEDDEWETDSD
;
A
#
# COMPACT_ATOMS: atom_id res chain seq x y z
N MET A 1 56.76 52.77 3.27
CA MET A 1 55.95 52.44 4.47
C MET A 1 54.52 51.94 4.17
N ARG A 2 53.75 52.55 3.24
CA ARG A 2 52.35 52.15 2.96
C ARG A 2 52.14 50.72 2.46
N LEU A 3 53.07 50.14 1.69
CA LEU A 3 52.93 48.78 1.15
C LEU A 3 53.04 47.69 2.23
N ARG A 4 53.91 47.88 3.25
CA ARG A 4 54.04 46.96 4.38
C ARG A 4 52.77 46.95 5.26
N LEU A 5 52.09 48.09 5.38
CA LEU A 5 50.85 48.20 6.15
C LEU A 5 49.68 47.48 5.46
N LEU A 6 49.64 47.50 4.12
CA LEU A 6 48.62 46.81 3.32
C LEU A 6 48.83 45.29 3.32
N ILE A 7 50.08 44.82 3.23
CA ILE A 7 50.41 43.39 3.30
C ILE A 7 50.10 42.84 4.70
N ALA A 8 50.42 43.57 5.78
CA ALA A 8 50.07 43.17 7.15
C ALA A 8 48.54 43.10 7.38
N LYS A 9 47.77 44.03 6.79
CA LYS A 9 46.29 44.01 6.82
C LYS A 9 45.70 42.84 6.03
N ALA A 10 46.30 42.49 4.89
CA ALA A 10 45.88 41.34 4.08
C ALA A 10 46.20 40.00 4.77
N ILE A 11 47.37 39.88 5.40
CA ILE A 11 47.74 38.69 6.19
C ILE A 11 46.85 38.55 7.43
N GLY A 12 46.52 39.64 8.12
CA GLY A 12 45.56 39.63 9.24
C GLY A 12 44.14 39.24 8.83
N LYS A 13 43.69 39.66 7.63
CA LYS A 13 42.41 39.22 7.04
C LYS A 13 42.43 37.74 6.63
N MET A 14 43.52 37.24 6.05
CA MET A 14 43.64 35.82 5.70
C MET A 14 43.79 34.92 6.93
N ALA A 15 44.44 35.38 8.00
CA ALA A 15 44.47 34.67 9.28
C ALA A 15 43.09 34.59 9.96
N ALA A 16 42.26 35.65 9.83
CA ALA A 16 40.88 35.64 10.32
C ALA A 16 39.93 34.82 9.44
N MET A 17 40.25 34.57 8.16
CA MET A 17 39.49 33.69 7.28
C MET A 17 39.83 32.20 7.46
N ASN A 18 40.92 31.90 8.18
CA ASN A 18 41.38 30.54 8.47
C ASN A 18 41.33 30.19 9.97
N THR A 19 40.58 30.96 10.77
CA THR A 19 40.26 30.55 12.14
C THR A 19 39.33 29.35 12.08
N GLN A 20 39.90 28.17 12.24
CA GLN A 20 39.15 26.96 12.55
C GLN A 20 38.41 27.22 13.87
N PHE A 21 37.12 27.55 13.76
CA PHE A 21 36.31 27.78 14.94
C PHE A 21 36.19 26.46 15.71
N LYS A 22 36.96 26.35 16.80
CA LYS A 22 36.84 25.23 17.75
C LYS A 22 35.69 25.53 18.70
N PHE A 23 34.49 25.10 18.32
CA PHE A 23 33.35 25.07 19.23
C PHE A 23 33.30 23.70 19.91
N ARG A 24 33.14 23.67 21.24
CA ARG A 24 32.83 22.41 21.92
C ARG A 24 31.36 22.12 21.68
N LEU A 25 31.04 20.92 21.19
CA LEU A 25 29.66 20.50 20.92
C LEU A 25 28.74 20.74 22.12
N MET A 26 29.25 20.53 23.33
CA MET A 26 28.50 20.69 24.58
C MET A 26 28.24 22.14 24.98
N ASP A 27 28.86 23.12 24.31
CA ASP A 27 28.57 24.54 24.56
C ASP A 27 27.37 25.03 23.73
N LEU A 28 26.89 24.23 22.77
CA LEU A 28 25.72 24.56 21.96
C LEU A 28 24.41 24.44 22.77
N PRO A 29 23.36 25.21 22.46
CA PRO A 29 21.99 24.97 22.94
C PRO A 29 21.47 23.57 22.59
N ASN A 30 20.52 23.06 23.40
CA ASN A 30 19.96 21.72 23.21
C ASN A 30 19.32 21.54 21.83
N GLU A 31 18.69 22.59 21.30
CA GLU A 31 18.01 22.62 20.01
C GLU A 31 19.00 22.40 18.87
N LEU A 32 20.18 23.02 18.93
CA LEU A 32 21.22 22.83 17.92
C LEU A 32 21.84 21.44 17.99
N ILE A 33 22.07 20.94 19.21
CA ILE A 33 22.57 19.56 19.39
C ILE A 33 21.53 18.55 18.89
N ALA A 34 20.25 18.75 19.20
CA ALA A 34 19.17 17.91 18.71
C ALA A 34 19.13 17.89 17.17
N HIS A 35 19.24 19.05 16.51
CA HIS A 35 19.33 19.10 15.05
C HIS A 35 20.54 18.36 14.48
N ILE A 36 21.70 18.43 15.13
CA ILE A 36 22.88 17.65 14.72
C ILE A 36 22.60 16.16 14.86
N ILE A 37 21.99 15.74 15.97
CA ILE A 37 21.62 14.33 16.23
C ILE A 37 20.59 13.84 15.20
N GLU A 38 19.64 14.69 14.79
CA GLU A 38 18.64 14.35 13.77
C GLU A 38 19.23 14.06 12.39
N GLN A 39 20.47 14.48 12.12
CA GLN A 39 21.17 14.14 10.86
C GLN A 39 21.91 12.80 10.92
N ILE A 40 21.80 12.04 12.02
CA ILE A 40 22.47 10.75 12.18
C ILE A 40 21.51 9.63 11.79
N ASP A 41 21.71 9.06 10.60
CA ASP A 41 20.86 7.97 10.11
C ASP A 41 21.19 6.61 10.76
N SER A 42 22.44 6.44 11.20
CA SER A 42 22.89 5.17 11.79
C SER A 42 22.38 4.99 13.22
N VAL A 43 21.48 4.02 13.40
CA VAL A 43 21.01 3.56 14.72
C VAL A 43 22.19 3.16 15.63
N ARG A 44 23.23 2.53 15.08
CA ARG A 44 24.46 2.17 15.81
C ARG A 44 25.14 3.41 16.39
N HIS A 45 25.27 4.47 15.60
CA HIS A 45 25.83 5.74 16.07
C HIS A 45 24.94 6.42 17.10
N LEU A 46 23.62 6.44 16.91
CA LEU A 46 22.67 6.99 17.90
C LEU A 46 22.75 6.26 19.25
N ARG A 47 22.86 4.92 19.24
CA ARG A 47 23.05 4.12 20.47
C ARG A 47 24.37 4.43 21.17
N ARG A 48 25.47 4.58 20.44
CA ARG A 48 26.76 4.97 21.02
C ARG A 48 26.68 6.38 21.60
N LEU A 49 26.06 7.29 20.86
CA LEU A 49 25.90 8.68 21.23
C LEU A 49 25.07 8.84 22.51
N SER A 50 23.94 8.12 22.62
CA SER A 50 23.08 8.14 23.81
C SER A 50 23.77 7.63 25.08
N ARG A 51 24.84 6.83 24.95
CA ARG A 51 25.64 6.32 26.07
C ARG A 51 26.76 7.26 26.54
N THR A 52 27.00 8.37 25.85
CA THR A 52 28.13 9.26 26.16
C THR A 52 27.93 10.06 27.45
N CYS A 53 26.79 10.76 27.59
CA CYS A 53 26.44 11.52 28.79
C CYS A 53 24.92 11.73 28.88
N ARG A 54 24.40 12.05 30.07
CA ARG A 54 22.95 12.19 30.32
C ARG A 54 22.26 13.22 29.42
N ARG A 55 22.93 14.33 29.12
CA ARG A 55 22.37 15.38 28.26
C ARG A 55 22.18 14.88 26.84
N ILE A 56 23.19 14.23 26.28
CA ILE A 56 23.12 13.64 24.95
C ILE A 56 22.16 12.44 24.93
N GLN A 57 22.10 11.64 25.99
CA GLN A 57 21.10 10.58 26.14
C GLN A 57 19.68 11.12 25.97
N HIS A 58 19.33 12.18 26.69
CA HIS A 58 18.00 12.79 26.62
C HIS A 58 17.67 13.36 25.23
N LEU A 59 18.68 13.85 24.48
CA LEU A 59 18.48 14.39 23.14
C LEU A 59 18.49 13.29 22.05
N ALA A 60 19.25 12.22 22.26
CA ALA A 60 19.43 11.13 21.30
C ALA A 60 18.36 10.04 21.40
N GLU A 61 17.90 9.69 22.60
CA GLU A 61 16.89 8.64 22.77
C GLU A 61 15.57 8.93 22.03
N PRO A 62 15.03 10.17 22.01
CA PRO A 62 13.83 10.48 21.21
C PRO A 62 14.00 10.27 19.70
N VAL A 63 15.23 10.39 19.18
CA VAL A 63 15.54 10.10 17.77
C VAL A 63 15.74 8.60 17.58
N LEU A 64 16.48 7.96 18.48
CA LEU A 64 16.79 6.53 18.48
C LEU A 64 15.55 5.64 18.53
N TYR A 65 14.56 5.98 19.36
CA TYR A 65 13.33 5.19 19.53
C TYR A 65 12.17 5.67 18.65
N ARG A 66 12.38 6.68 17.79
CA ARG A 66 11.31 7.27 16.96
C ARG A 66 10.70 6.24 16.02
N SER A 67 11.55 5.46 15.36
CA SER A 67 11.18 4.38 14.45
C SER A 67 11.87 3.11 14.89
N ILE A 68 11.10 2.06 15.13
CA ILE A 68 11.57 0.76 15.60
C ILE A 68 11.19 -0.29 14.56
N ARG A 69 12.15 -1.15 14.23
CA ARG A 69 11.96 -2.31 13.36
C ARG A 69 12.32 -3.59 14.09
N ILE A 70 11.43 -4.57 14.04
CA ILE A 70 11.50 -5.83 14.79
C ILE A 70 11.34 -6.99 13.80
N ARG A 71 12.28 -7.93 13.81
CA ARG A 71 12.22 -9.16 13.00
C ARG A 71 12.24 -10.44 13.82
N SER A 72 12.56 -10.37 15.11
CA SER A 72 12.69 -11.55 15.97
C SER A 72 12.22 -11.26 17.39
N GLY A 73 11.69 -12.29 18.06
CA GLY A 73 11.21 -12.22 19.43
C GLY A 73 12.26 -11.72 20.42
N TYR A 74 13.52 -12.16 20.26
CA TYR A 74 14.62 -11.67 21.10
C TYR A 74 14.82 -10.15 21.01
N LYS A 75 14.71 -9.57 19.80
CA LYS A 75 14.79 -8.11 19.63
C LYS A 75 13.56 -7.43 20.25
N THR A 76 12.38 -8.03 20.12
CA THR A 76 11.15 -7.57 20.79
C THR A 76 11.36 -7.49 22.31
N ASP A 77 11.92 -8.53 22.92
CA ASP A 77 12.20 -8.61 24.36
C ASP A 77 13.17 -7.52 24.84
N GLN A 78 14.22 -7.26 24.05
CA GLN A 78 15.15 -6.17 24.35
C GLN A 78 14.48 -4.81 24.27
N ILE A 79 13.63 -4.60 23.26
CA ILE A 79 12.93 -3.33 23.06
C ILE A 79 11.92 -3.11 24.17
N ILE A 80 11.07 -4.10 24.48
CA ILE A 80 10.07 -3.99 25.54
C ILE A 80 10.76 -3.70 26.88
N THR A 81 11.81 -4.45 27.22
CA THR A 81 12.61 -4.21 28.44
C THR A 81 13.15 -2.77 28.47
N ALA A 82 13.65 -2.27 27.34
CA ALA A 82 14.19 -0.92 27.26
C ALA A 82 13.12 0.17 27.39
N VAL A 83 11.93 0.00 26.80
CA VAL A 83 10.85 0.99 26.86
C VAL A 83 10.13 0.96 28.21
N SER A 84 9.90 -0.21 28.79
CA SER A 84 9.29 -0.36 30.12
C SER A 84 10.20 0.21 31.22
N ALA A 85 11.52 0.16 31.03
CA ALA A 85 12.47 0.77 31.96
C ALA A 85 12.39 2.31 32.01
N ARG A 86 11.94 2.98 30.94
CA ARG A 86 11.81 4.44 30.87
C ARG A 86 10.65 4.86 29.97
N ALA A 87 9.57 5.36 30.58
CA ALA A 87 8.36 5.82 29.88
C ALA A 87 8.61 6.85 28.76
N GLU A 88 9.66 7.67 28.85
CA GLU A 88 10.06 8.61 27.78
C GLU A 88 10.42 7.89 26.47
N ARG A 89 10.99 6.67 26.55
CA ARG A 89 11.33 5.85 25.38
C ARG A 89 10.07 5.31 24.71
N ALA A 90 9.13 4.78 25.49
CA ALA A 90 7.82 4.36 25.00
C ALA A 90 7.06 5.53 24.34
N ALA A 91 7.13 6.72 24.96
CA ALA A 91 6.52 7.93 24.42
C ALA A 91 7.22 8.47 23.15
N ALA A 92 8.47 8.10 22.91
CA ALA A 92 9.21 8.48 21.70
C ALA A 92 8.82 7.64 20.48
N VAL A 93 8.27 6.43 20.67
CA VAL A 93 7.87 5.54 19.58
C VAL A 93 6.76 6.18 18.74
N ARG A 94 7.04 6.41 17.45
CA ARG A 94 6.10 6.97 16.46
C ARG A 94 5.83 6.03 15.30
N GLN A 95 6.78 5.18 14.96
CA GLN A 95 6.68 4.20 13.89
C GLN A 95 7.19 2.85 14.40
N LEU A 96 6.42 1.81 14.11
CA LEU A 96 6.76 0.43 14.43
C LEU A 96 6.55 -0.43 13.19
N GLU A 97 7.60 -1.14 12.82
CA GLU A 97 7.66 -2.06 11.69
C GLU A 97 7.97 -3.46 12.22
N ILE A 98 7.09 -4.41 11.94
CA ILE A 98 7.24 -5.80 12.37
C ILE A 98 7.13 -6.70 11.15
N PRO A 99 8.14 -6.70 10.25
CA PRO A 99 8.25 -7.73 9.23
C PRO A 99 8.81 -8.98 9.90
N CYS A 100 7.91 -9.85 10.38
CA CYS A 100 8.32 -11.12 10.97
C CYS A 100 9.16 -11.91 9.98
N ASP A 101 10.05 -12.70 10.54
CA ASP A 101 11.06 -13.46 9.82
C ASP A 101 10.86 -14.91 10.28
N ASP A 102 10.62 -15.79 9.32
CA ASP A 102 10.29 -17.21 9.52
C ASP A 102 11.44 -17.99 10.16
N ASP A 103 12.67 -17.52 9.99
CA ASP A 103 13.85 -18.10 10.63
C ASP A 103 13.91 -17.83 12.15
N TYR A 104 13.07 -16.95 12.69
CA TYR A 104 13.12 -16.54 14.10
C TYR A 104 11.81 -16.76 14.84
N LEU A 105 11.92 -17.34 16.05
CA LEU A 105 10.83 -17.35 17.01
C LEU A 105 10.41 -15.92 17.36
N GLN A 106 9.10 -15.67 17.26
CA GLN A 106 8.49 -14.40 17.60
C GLN A 106 7.99 -14.42 19.04
N ASN A 107 7.86 -13.25 19.66
CA ASN A 107 7.25 -13.10 20.99
C ASN A 107 6.06 -12.14 20.89
N TYR A 108 4.89 -12.67 20.59
CA TYR A 108 3.70 -11.86 20.33
C TYR A 108 3.13 -11.21 21.59
N ALA A 109 3.32 -11.81 22.77
CA ALA A 109 2.99 -11.17 24.04
C ALA A 109 3.82 -9.89 24.27
N ALA A 110 5.11 -9.92 23.91
CA ALA A 110 5.96 -8.73 23.97
C ALA A 110 5.55 -7.68 22.91
N VAL A 111 5.06 -8.10 21.74
CA VAL A 111 4.46 -7.20 20.73
C VAL A 111 3.21 -6.51 21.29
N GLU A 112 2.28 -7.26 21.90
CA GLU A 112 1.08 -6.71 22.55
C GLU A 112 1.45 -5.66 23.60
N ALA A 113 2.41 -5.98 24.47
CA ALA A 113 2.90 -5.08 25.50
C ALA A 113 3.48 -3.79 24.89
N LEU A 114 4.28 -3.91 23.82
CA LEU A 114 4.87 -2.77 23.13
C LEU A 114 3.80 -1.86 22.49
N LEU A 115 2.80 -2.44 21.81
CA LEU A 115 1.68 -1.71 21.24
C LEU A 115 0.84 -0.99 22.31
N THR A 116 0.75 -1.58 23.51
CA THR A 116 0.08 -0.98 24.66
C THR A 116 0.88 0.21 25.24
N GLU A 117 2.21 0.09 25.33
CA GLU A 117 3.08 1.13 25.90
C GLU A 117 3.34 2.30 24.95
N ALA A 118 3.39 2.05 23.63
CA ALA A 118 3.68 3.04 22.59
C ALA A 118 2.51 3.99 22.32
N LYS A 119 2.10 4.77 23.33
CA LYS A 119 0.93 5.70 23.30
C LYS A 119 0.96 6.72 22.17
N ASN A 120 2.14 6.96 21.62
CA ASN A 120 2.44 7.99 20.65
C ASN A 120 2.64 7.43 19.22
N LEU A 121 2.45 6.13 19.05
CA LEU A 121 2.53 5.42 17.77
C LEU A 121 1.55 6.02 16.77
N LYS A 122 2.05 6.29 15.56
CA LYS A 122 1.29 6.88 14.44
C LYS A 122 1.22 5.93 13.25
N ASN A 123 2.28 5.19 12.99
CA ASN A 123 2.39 4.27 11.86
C ASN A 123 2.76 2.88 12.37
N LEU A 124 1.98 1.89 11.99
CA LEU A 124 2.24 0.48 12.29
C LEU A 124 2.21 -0.32 10.98
N MET A 125 3.22 -1.17 10.81
CA MET A 125 3.25 -2.18 9.75
C MET A 125 3.55 -3.52 10.40
N PHE A 126 2.78 -4.55 10.03
CA PHE A 126 2.93 -5.93 10.50
C PHE A 126 2.83 -6.88 9.32
N GLU A 127 3.77 -7.82 9.26
CA GLU A 127 3.78 -8.94 8.31
C GLU A 127 3.91 -10.23 9.14
N SER A 128 3.04 -11.22 8.93
CA SER A 128 3.20 -12.52 9.58
C SER A 128 4.41 -13.29 9.06
N PRO A 129 5.01 -14.19 9.86
CA PRO A 129 6.19 -14.97 9.45
C PRO A 129 6.03 -15.66 8.09
N GLU A 130 4.91 -16.34 7.88
CA GLU A 130 4.68 -17.14 6.67
C GLU A 130 3.88 -16.40 5.58
N CYS A 131 3.86 -15.06 5.61
CA CYS A 131 3.16 -14.29 4.59
C CYS A 131 3.79 -14.51 3.21
N ASN A 132 2.96 -14.80 2.19
CA ASN A 132 3.39 -15.18 0.83
C ASN A 132 4.35 -16.39 0.74
N SER A 133 4.48 -17.20 1.79
CA SER A 133 5.22 -18.44 1.71
C SER A 133 4.33 -19.59 1.20
N ASN A 134 4.93 -20.75 0.90
CA ASN A 134 4.17 -21.98 0.59
C ASN A 134 3.86 -22.78 1.86
N SER A 135 4.16 -22.22 3.03
CA SER A 135 3.93 -22.78 4.35
C SER A 135 2.90 -21.92 5.08
N PHE A 136 2.26 -22.49 6.10
CA PHE A 136 1.34 -21.76 6.97
C PHE A 136 1.68 -22.12 8.42
N GLU A 137 1.53 -21.16 9.32
CA GLU A 137 1.60 -21.41 10.75
C GLU A 137 0.52 -22.40 11.14
N ASP A 138 0.81 -23.30 12.09
CA ASP A 138 -0.26 -24.15 12.61
C ASP A 138 -1.33 -23.31 13.33
N GLU A 139 -2.52 -23.89 13.49
CA GLU A 139 -3.68 -23.18 14.06
C GLU A 139 -3.40 -22.60 15.45
N GLU A 140 -2.59 -23.28 16.27
CA GLU A 140 -2.26 -22.82 17.63
C GLU A 140 -1.34 -21.60 17.59
N ASP A 141 -0.24 -21.65 16.82
CA ASP A 141 0.69 -20.53 16.69
C ASP A 141 0.01 -19.32 16.02
N TRP A 142 -0.82 -19.55 15.00
CA TRP A 142 -1.59 -18.50 14.34
C TRP A 142 -2.61 -17.85 15.30
N GLN A 143 -3.28 -18.64 16.14
CA GLN A 143 -4.19 -18.12 17.15
C GLN A 143 -3.45 -17.31 18.21
N GLU A 144 -2.28 -17.77 18.68
CA GLU A 144 -1.45 -17.00 19.60
C GLU A 144 -1.07 -15.66 18.99
N MET A 145 -0.53 -15.65 17.77
CA MET A 145 -0.15 -14.44 17.05
C MET A 145 -1.34 -13.47 16.91
N SER A 146 -2.43 -13.94 16.30
CA SER A 146 -3.58 -13.10 15.96
C SER A 146 -4.26 -12.54 17.20
N ASN A 147 -4.40 -13.33 18.28
CA ASN A 147 -4.99 -12.85 19.54
C ASN A 147 -4.14 -11.74 20.16
N ASN A 148 -2.82 -11.97 20.32
CA ASN A 148 -1.93 -10.96 20.90
C ASN A 148 -1.84 -9.69 20.04
N PHE A 149 -1.88 -9.82 18.71
CA PHE A 149 -1.82 -8.67 17.81
C PHE A 149 -3.13 -7.86 17.79
N PHE A 150 -4.29 -8.52 17.82
CA PHE A 150 -5.59 -7.84 17.72
C PHE A 150 -6.11 -7.29 19.06
N GLU A 151 -5.70 -7.87 20.20
CA GLU A 151 -6.14 -7.45 21.54
C GLU A 151 -5.96 -5.92 21.80
N PRO A 152 -4.84 -5.26 21.44
CA PRO A 152 -4.71 -3.80 21.58
C PRO A 152 -5.74 -3.02 20.76
N PHE A 153 -6.14 -3.52 19.58
CA PHE A 153 -7.16 -2.86 18.75
C PHE A 153 -8.55 -3.01 19.34
N GLN A 154 -8.89 -4.19 19.87
CA GLN A 154 -10.13 -4.42 20.60
C GLN A 154 -10.24 -3.47 21.80
N ARG A 155 -9.16 -3.34 22.58
CA ARG A 155 -9.09 -2.40 23.72
C ARG A 155 -9.14 -0.93 23.27
N ALA A 156 -8.64 -0.60 22.09
CA ALA A 156 -8.70 0.76 21.54
C ALA A 156 -10.13 1.22 21.20
N VAL A 157 -11.00 0.28 20.78
CA VAL A 157 -12.40 0.57 20.41
C VAL A 157 -13.40 0.34 21.54
N ALA A 158 -13.03 -0.38 22.60
CA ALA A 158 -13.91 -0.72 23.71
C ALA A 158 -14.59 0.52 24.33
N SER A 159 -15.93 0.54 24.32
CA SER A 159 -16.76 1.64 24.84
C SER A 159 -16.57 1.86 26.35
N ILE A 160 -16.36 0.77 27.10
CA ILE A 160 -16.10 0.78 28.54
C ILE A 160 -14.61 0.47 28.76
N ALA A 161 -13.77 1.51 28.75
CA ALA A 161 -12.44 1.36 29.32
C ALA A 161 -12.58 1.45 30.84
N PRO A 162 -12.06 0.50 31.64
CA PRO A 162 -11.93 0.72 33.07
C PRO A 162 -11.13 2.02 33.26
N LEU A 163 -11.64 2.93 34.11
CA LEU A 163 -11.07 4.25 34.42
C LEU A 163 -9.56 4.27 34.74
N VAL A 164 -8.97 3.09 34.96
CA VAL A 164 -7.59 2.85 35.40
C VAL A 164 -6.60 2.73 34.22
N HIS A 165 -7.04 2.36 33.01
CA HIS A 165 -6.14 2.16 31.87
C HIS A 165 -6.50 3.07 30.70
N ALA A 166 -5.53 3.88 30.26
CA ALA A 166 -5.65 4.62 29.01
C ALA A 166 -5.77 3.64 27.85
N ARG A 167 -6.71 3.90 26.92
CA ARG A 167 -6.85 3.09 25.71
C ARG A 167 -5.53 3.12 24.92
N PRO A 168 -5.06 1.98 24.40
CA PRO A 168 -3.86 1.93 23.57
C PRO A 168 -4.13 2.55 22.20
N LEU A 169 -3.07 2.83 21.43
CA LEU A 169 -3.13 3.20 20.01
C LEU A 169 -3.93 4.47 19.65
N GLN A 170 -4.26 5.34 20.61
CA GLN A 170 -5.10 6.54 20.39
C GLN A 170 -4.46 7.63 19.51
N ASN A 171 -3.24 7.43 19.02
CA ASN A 171 -2.57 8.30 18.05
C ASN A 171 -2.31 7.61 16.72
N LEU A 172 -2.71 6.35 16.56
CA LEU A 172 -2.46 5.57 15.35
C LEU A 172 -3.25 6.16 14.18
N LYS A 173 -2.54 6.44 13.09
CA LYS A 173 -3.07 7.06 11.87
C LYS A 173 -2.98 6.14 10.65
N SER A 174 -1.95 5.31 10.58
CA SER A 174 -1.69 4.40 9.48
C SER A 174 -1.43 2.99 9.99
N LEU A 175 -2.11 2.02 9.39
CA LEU A 175 -1.88 0.59 9.60
C LEU A 175 -1.72 -0.11 8.25
N THR A 176 -0.65 -0.87 8.11
CA THR A 176 -0.44 -1.85 7.04
C THR A 176 -0.37 -3.24 7.66
N LEU A 177 -1.22 -4.15 7.20
CA LEU A 177 -1.32 -5.52 7.70
C LEU A 177 -1.24 -6.51 6.54
N HIS A 178 -0.18 -7.29 6.52
CA HIS A 178 0.02 -8.43 5.63
C HIS A 178 0.01 -9.69 6.49
N MET A 179 -1.02 -10.50 6.36
CA MET A 179 -1.19 -11.68 7.20
C MET A 179 -1.82 -12.79 6.38
N ASN A 180 -1.45 -14.03 6.66
CA ASN A 180 -2.09 -15.25 6.18
C ASN A 180 -3.05 -15.81 7.24
N GLY A 181 -3.80 -16.85 6.88
CA GLY A 181 -4.53 -17.71 7.82
C GLY A 181 -3.71 -18.96 8.18
N PRO A 182 -4.21 -19.78 9.12
CA PRO A 182 -3.50 -20.97 9.62
C PRO A 182 -3.38 -22.11 8.59
N GLU A 183 -4.29 -22.19 7.63
CA GLU A 183 -4.25 -23.22 6.58
C GLU A 183 -4.59 -22.63 5.19
N SER A 184 -4.51 -21.31 5.07
CA SER A 184 -4.86 -20.60 3.85
C SER A 184 -4.03 -19.33 3.77
N PRO A 185 -3.71 -18.83 2.56
CA PRO A 185 -3.22 -17.47 2.41
C PRO A 185 -4.16 -16.44 3.01
N TYR A 186 -5.43 -16.78 3.29
CA TYR A 186 -6.42 -15.83 3.79
C TYR A 186 -6.75 -15.97 5.27
N TRP A 187 -6.71 -14.85 6.00
CA TRP A 187 -7.38 -14.71 7.29
C TRP A 187 -8.76 -14.06 7.13
N THR A 188 -9.62 -14.16 8.13
CA THR A 188 -11.01 -13.65 8.05
C THR A 188 -11.23 -12.55 9.06
N ILE A 189 -11.87 -11.44 8.63
CA ILE A 189 -12.33 -10.42 9.58
C ILE A 189 -13.46 -11.00 10.43
N ASP A 190 -13.28 -10.94 11.74
CA ASP A 190 -14.17 -11.47 12.77
C ASP A 190 -14.25 -10.50 13.96
N ASP A 191 -14.89 -10.92 15.04
CA ASP A 191 -15.05 -10.10 16.26
C ASP A 191 -13.71 -9.73 16.93
N ARG A 192 -12.64 -10.49 16.64
CA ARG A 192 -11.31 -10.22 17.17
C ARG A 192 -10.65 -9.08 16.41
N SER A 193 -10.82 -9.06 15.10
CA SER A 193 -10.10 -8.16 14.18
C SER A 193 -10.93 -6.97 13.70
N ILE A 194 -12.25 -6.94 13.90
CA ILE A 194 -13.11 -5.82 13.47
C ILE A 194 -12.71 -4.47 14.10
N GLY A 195 -12.02 -4.49 15.23
CA GLY A 195 -11.43 -3.32 15.89
C GLY A 195 -10.45 -2.54 14.99
N LEU A 196 -9.84 -3.18 13.99
CA LEU A 196 -8.96 -2.53 13.00
C LEU A 196 -9.74 -1.51 12.17
N VAL A 197 -10.92 -1.89 11.69
CA VAL A 197 -11.77 -1.03 10.84
C VAL A 197 -12.53 0.00 11.67
N LEU A 198 -12.92 -0.37 12.90
CA LEU A 198 -13.62 0.51 13.85
C LEU A 198 -12.69 1.50 14.58
N HIS A 199 -11.39 1.47 14.31
CA HIS A 199 -10.40 2.21 15.09
C HIS A 199 -10.65 3.74 15.08
N PRO A 200 -10.67 4.42 16.25
CA PRO A 200 -11.21 5.77 16.39
C PRO A 200 -10.31 6.88 15.82
N THR A 201 -9.06 6.58 15.48
CA THR A 201 -8.11 7.58 14.97
C THR A 201 -7.46 7.21 13.65
N LEU A 202 -7.73 6.00 13.14
CA LEU A 202 -7.07 5.46 11.96
C LEU A 202 -7.61 6.14 10.71
N THR A 203 -6.72 6.68 9.89
CA THR A 203 -7.06 7.38 8.65
C THR A 203 -6.64 6.62 7.40
N TYR A 204 -5.67 5.70 7.53
CA TYR A 204 -5.20 4.83 6.45
C TYR A 204 -5.16 3.39 6.97
N LEU A 205 -5.79 2.47 6.24
CA LEU A 205 -5.78 1.04 6.50
C LEU A 205 -5.45 0.30 5.21
N LYS A 206 -4.36 -0.45 5.21
CA LYS A 206 -4.02 -1.42 4.19
C LYS A 206 -4.10 -2.82 4.78
N MET A 207 -4.85 -3.71 4.13
CA MET A 207 -4.94 -5.11 4.50
C MET A 207 -4.76 -5.98 3.26
N SER A 208 -4.07 -7.09 3.43
CA SER A 208 -3.89 -8.06 2.36
C SER A 208 -4.32 -9.43 2.78
N CYS A 209 -4.67 -10.24 1.78
CA CYS A 209 -5.02 -11.65 1.96
C CYS A 209 -6.11 -11.82 3.03
N VAL A 210 -7.18 -11.02 2.93
CA VAL A 210 -8.27 -11.03 3.89
C VAL A 210 -9.60 -11.46 3.26
N ASN A 211 -10.36 -12.28 3.99
CA ASN A 211 -11.74 -12.61 3.70
C ASN A 211 -12.66 -11.57 4.36
N ILE A 212 -13.45 -10.88 3.53
CA ILE A 212 -14.45 -9.88 3.92
C ILE A 212 -15.81 -10.43 3.51
N LEU A 213 -16.47 -11.11 4.45
CA LEU A 213 -17.69 -11.89 4.23
C LEU A 213 -18.95 -11.13 4.70
N ASP A 214 -20.14 -11.62 4.33
CA ASP A 214 -21.43 -10.95 4.56
C ASP A 214 -21.75 -10.68 6.04
N ASN A 215 -21.21 -11.48 6.95
CA ASN A 215 -21.46 -11.40 8.38
C ASN A 215 -20.51 -10.46 9.15
N ILE A 216 -19.68 -9.68 8.46
CA ILE A 216 -18.66 -8.81 9.09
C ILE A 216 -19.21 -7.84 10.15
N LEU A 217 -20.50 -7.48 10.09
CA LEU A 217 -21.14 -6.56 11.04
C LEU A 217 -22.09 -7.23 12.03
N GLU A 218 -22.22 -8.56 12.07
CA GLU A 218 -23.23 -9.24 12.91
C GLU A 218 -23.15 -8.85 14.39
N HIS A 219 -21.93 -8.64 14.91
CA HIS A 219 -21.67 -8.28 16.31
C HIS A 219 -21.27 -6.81 16.50
N VAL A 220 -21.34 -5.99 15.45
CA VAL A 220 -21.01 -4.56 15.52
C VAL A 220 -22.22 -3.77 15.94
N HIS A 221 -22.23 -3.29 17.19
CA HIS A 221 -23.29 -2.45 17.74
C HIS A 221 -23.01 -0.94 17.64
N GLN A 222 -21.86 -0.55 17.08
CA GLN A 222 -21.46 0.84 16.97
C GLN A 222 -22.28 1.57 15.89
N THR A 223 -22.74 2.77 16.23
CA THR A 223 -23.47 3.65 15.30
C THR A 223 -22.60 4.78 14.75
N GLU A 224 -21.49 5.08 15.42
CA GLU A 224 -20.57 6.14 15.03
C GLU A 224 -19.69 5.72 13.85
N LYS A 225 -19.62 6.59 12.85
CA LYS A 225 -18.76 6.41 11.68
C LYS A 225 -17.29 6.64 12.04
N THR A 226 -16.39 5.94 11.36
CA THR A 226 -14.95 5.99 11.62
C THR A 226 -14.28 7.12 10.82
N PRO A 227 -13.11 7.63 11.25
CA PRO A 227 -12.40 8.68 10.52
C PRO A 227 -11.58 8.16 9.33
N LEU A 228 -11.73 6.88 8.96
CA LEU A 228 -10.96 6.25 7.90
C LEU A 228 -11.12 7.00 6.57
N LYS A 229 -9.99 7.36 5.95
CA LYS A 229 -9.91 8.12 4.70
C LYS A 229 -9.43 7.29 3.53
N HIS A 230 -8.57 6.31 3.79
CA HIS A 230 -8.01 5.44 2.78
C HIS A 230 -8.12 3.99 3.21
N LEU A 231 -8.67 3.16 2.33
CA LEU A 231 -8.78 1.72 2.49
C LEU A 231 -8.15 1.03 1.28
N ASP A 232 -7.06 0.31 1.50
CA ASP A 232 -6.37 -0.46 0.48
C ASP A 232 -6.51 -1.95 0.79
N LEU A 233 -7.17 -2.66 -0.11
CA LEU A 233 -7.36 -4.10 -0.07
C LEU A 233 -6.52 -4.72 -1.20
N GLU A 234 -5.65 -5.66 -0.86
CA GLU A 234 -4.80 -6.35 -1.84
C GLU A 234 -4.96 -7.87 -1.72
N GLU A 235 -5.22 -8.55 -2.84
CA GLU A 235 -5.50 -9.99 -2.85
C GLU A 235 -6.54 -10.37 -1.79
N CYS A 236 -7.76 -9.85 -1.86
CA CYS A 236 -8.79 -10.11 -0.85
C CYS A 236 -9.96 -10.91 -1.44
N ASN A 237 -10.56 -11.79 -0.65
CA ASN A 237 -11.84 -12.42 -1.00
C ASN A 237 -12.97 -11.56 -0.42
N ILE A 238 -13.78 -10.95 -1.30
CA ILE A 238 -14.76 -9.95 -0.89
C ILE A 238 -16.13 -10.35 -1.41
N THR A 239 -17.10 -10.53 -0.52
CA THR A 239 -18.50 -10.70 -0.91
C THR A 239 -19.19 -9.34 -1.04
N HIS A 240 -20.34 -9.28 -1.72
CA HIS A 240 -21.10 -8.03 -1.84
C HIS A 240 -21.60 -7.50 -0.50
N GLY A 241 -22.07 -8.37 0.40
CA GLY A 241 -22.51 -7.97 1.74
C GLY A 241 -21.34 -7.54 2.61
N GLY A 242 -20.19 -8.20 2.51
CA GLY A 242 -18.95 -7.80 3.17
C GLY A 242 -18.47 -6.41 2.74
N LEU A 243 -18.47 -6.15 1.42
CA LEU A 243 -18.16 -4.83 0.87
C LEU A 243 -19.15 -3.76 1.36
N HIS A 244 -20.45 -4.09 1.34
CA HIS A 244 -21.47 -3.18 1.83
C HIS A 244 -21.27 -2.88 3.33
N GLY A 245 -21.00 -3.90 4.13
CA GLY A 245 -20.72 -3.78 5.56
C GLY A 245 -19.51 -2.89 5.84
N ILE A 246 -18.35 -3.19 5.25
CA ILE A 246 -17.12 -2.45 5.52
C ILE A 246 -17.22 -0.98 5.06
N LEU A 247 -17.82 -0.72 3.89
CA LEU A 247 -18.01 0.64 3.37
C LEU A 247 -19.10 1.42 4.12
N SER A 248 -19.88 0.76 4.96
CA SER A 248 -20.81 1.44 5.86
C SER A 248 -20.13 2.06 7.07
N LEU A 249 -18.89 1.71 7.39
CA LEU A 249 -18.23 2.16 8.63
C LEU A 249 -17.59 3.56 8.50
N PRO A 250 -16.86 3.91 7.42
CA PRO A 250 -16.22 5.23 7.30
C PRO A 250 -17.24 6.37 7.12
N ALA A 251 -16.92 7.54 7.67
CA ALA A 251 -17.77 8.73 7.51
C ALA A 251 -17.62 9.39 6.12
N ALA A 252 -16.40 9.40 5.59
CA ALA A 252 -16.04 10.09 4.36
C ALA A 252 -14.73 9.52 3.80
N LEU A 253 -14.79 8.32 3.25
CA LEU A 253 -13.67 7.65 2.59
C LEU A 253 -13.29 8.44 1.32
N GLU A 254 -12.01 8.76 1.17
CA GLU A 254 -11.46 9.57 0.08
C GLU A 254 -10.73 8.71 -0.96
N GLY A 255 -10.10 7.61 -0.54
CA GLY A 255 -9.48 6.64 -1.45
C GLY A 255 -9.86 5.21 -1.13
N LEU A 256 -10.18 4.45 -2.18
CA LEU A 256 -10.46 3.02 -2.09
C LEU A 256 -9.65 2.28 -3.15
N SER A 257 -8.77 1.38 -2.72
CA SER A 257 -8.19 0.36 -3.59
C SER A 257 -8.85 -0.98 -3.28
N LEU A 258 -9.63 -1.50 -4.23
CA LEU A 258 -10.38 -2.74 -4.12
C LEU A 258 -9.67 -3.82 -4.92
N GLY A 259 -8.72 -4.51 -4.29
CA GLY A 259 -8.02 -5.65 -4.86
C GLY A 259 -8.60 -6.99 -4.48
N GLU A 260 -9.28 -7.61 -5.44
CA GLU A 260 -9.76 -8.98 -5.35
C GLU A 260 -8.59 -9.98 -5.44
N ASN A 261 -8.83 -11.22 -5.01
CA ASN A 261 -7.91 -12.35 -5.18
C ASN A 261 -7.65 -12.62 -6.67
N CYS A 262 -6.46 -12.25 -7.13
CA CYS A 262 -6.05 -12.32 -8.54
C CYS A 262 -4.91 -13.30 -8.79
N HIS A 263 -3.99 -13.41 -7.84
CA HIS A 263 -2.76 -14.17 -7.95
C HIS A 263 -2.81 -15.44 -7.12
N ASN A 264 -3.20 -15.35 -5.84
CA ASN A 264 -3.20 -16.48 -4.90
C ASN A 264 -4.10 -17.64 -5.37
N ILE A 265 -5.23 -17.36 -6.02
CA ILE A 265 -6.08 -18.37 -6.66
C ILE A 265 -5.32 -19.30 -7.64
N GLN A 266 -4.24 -18.81 -8.26
CA GLN A 266 -3.44 -19.57 -9.21
C GLN A 266 -2.44 -20.51 -8.53
N PHE A 267 -2.04 -20.19 -7.30
CA PHE A 267 -0.96 -20.87 -6.58
C PHE A 267 -1.48 -21.82 -5.50
N PHE A 268 -2.55 -21.43 -4.79
CA PHE A 268 -3.01 -22.16 -3.60
C PHE A 268 -4.21 -23.08 -3.86
N GLY A 269 -4.95 -22.91 -4.96
CA GLY A 269 -6.02 -23.85 -5.35
C GLY A 269 -7.20 -23.96 -4.38
N ASP A 270 -7.30 -23.05 -3.40
CA ASP A 270 -8.30 -23.08 -2.33
C ASP A 270 -9.75 -23.09 -2.85
N GLU A 271 -10.63 -23.73 -2.06
CA GLU A 271 -12.08 -23.60 -2.21
C GLU A 271 -12.53 -22.19 -1.79
N ILE A 272 -12.41 -21.25 -2.73
CA ILE A 272 -12.89 -19.88 -2.56
C ILE A 272 -14.42 -19.89 -2.49
N ASP A 273 -14.98 -19.14 -1.53
CA ASP A 273 -16.42 -18.90 -1.48
C ASP A 273 -16.89 -18.41 -2.86
N PRO A 274 -17.79 -19.14 -3.55
CA PRO A 274 -18.22 -18.77 -4.90
C PRO A 274 -18.96 -17.43 -4.96
N ALA A 275 -19.39 -16.88 -3.82
CA ALA A 275 -19.97 -15.55 -3.72
C ALA A 275 -18.92 -14.43 -3.55
N SER A 276 -17.65 -14.77 -3.40
CA SER A 276 -16.56 -13.81 -3.20
C SER A 276 -15.79 -13.50 -4.49
N SER A 277 -15.29 -12.26 -4.59
CA SER A 277 -14.58 -11.71 -5.76
C SER A 277 -15.46 -11.56 -7.01
N HIS A 278 -14.88 -10.99 -8.09
CA HIS A 278 -15.60 -10.68 -9.34
C HIS A 278 -16.85 -9.82 -9.15
N LEU A 279 -16.80 -8.88 -8.20
CA LEU A 279 -17.94 -8.12 -7.69
C LEU A 279 -18.80 -7.51 -8.81
N PHE A 280 -18.16 -6.83 -9.77
CA PHE A 280 -18.86 -6.19 -10.89
C PHE A 280 -19.44 -7.18 -11.90
N GLN A 281 -18.78 -8.33 -12.13
CA GLN A 281 -19.25 -9.33 -13.09
C GLN A 281 -20.41 -10.15 -12.52
N MET A 282 -20.40 -10.39 -11.21
CA MET A 282 -21.43 -11.12 -10.49
C MET A 282 -22.69 -10.27 -10.31
N ASP A 283 -22.56 -9.05 -9.78
CA ASP A 283 -23.68 -8.13 -9.59
C ASP A 283 -23.21 -6.67 -9.50
N SER A 284 -23.11 -6.01 -10.66
CA SER A 284 -22.70 -4.60 -10.72
C SER A 284 -23.64 -3.68 -9.92
N GLN A 285 -24.93 -4.01 -9.82
CA GLN A 285 -25.89 -3.18 -9.10
C GLN A 285 -25.62 -3.18 -7.60
N THR A 286 -25.38 -4.35 -7.03
CA THR A 286 -25.08 -4.48 -5.61
C THR A 286 -23.71 -3.87 -5.29
N THR A 287 -22.71 -4.05 -6.15
CA THR A 287 -21.39 -3.40 -5.96
C THR A 287 -21.49 -1.88 -5.98
N ILE A 288 -22.23 -1.30 -6.94
CA ILE A 288 -22.46 0.15 -6.98
C ILE A 288 -23.23 0.62 -5.75
N ALA A 289 -24.24 -0.12 -5.30
CA ALA A 289 -24.98 0.22 -4.08
C ALA A 289 -24.06 0.30 -2.85
N ALA A 290 -23.14 -0.66 -2.70
CA ALA A 290 -22.13 -0.63 -1.64
C ALA A 290 -21.21 0.59 -1.75
N LEU A 291 -20.68 0.89 -2.93
CA LEU A 291 -19.81 2.05 -3.19
C LEU A 291 -20.52 3.39 -2.97
N LYS A 292 -21.83 3.47 -3.24
CA LYS A 292 -22.64 4.68 -3.06
C LYS A 292 -22.69 5.18 -1.62
N GLN A 293 -22.35 4.34 -0.64
CA GLN A 293 -22.22 4.75 0.75
C GLN A 293 -21.12 5.81 0.96
N GLN A 294 -20.14 5.89 0.05
CA GLN A 294 -19.03 6.84 0.10
C GLN A 294 -19.02 7.82 -1.09
N GLN A 295 -20.12 7.92 -1.84
CA GLN A 295 -20.18 8.72 -3.09
C GLN A 295 -19.86 10.20 -2.92
N HIS A 296 -20.10 10.76 -1.73
CA HIS A 296 -19.91 12.19 -1.45
C HIS A 296 -18.45 12.57 -1.21
N SER A 297 -17.58 11.61 -0.90
CA SER A 297 -16.20 11.87 -0.50
C SER A 297 -15.15 11.13 -1.33
N LEU A 298 -15.52 10.06 -2.04
CA LEU A 298 -14.57 9.22 -2.76
C LEU A 298 -13.94 9.98 -3.93
N ARG A 299 -12.63 10.21 -3.85
CA ARG A 299 -11.81 10.93 -4.84
C ARG A 299 -11.00 10.00 -5.72
N THR A 300 -10.51 8.89 -5.15
CA THR A 300 -9.74 7.90 -5.89
C THR A 300 -10.36 6.51 -5.73
N LEU A 301 -10.48 5.80 -6.84
CA LEU A 301 -10.97 4.41 -6.87
C LEU A 301 -10.05 3.56 -7.73
N ALA A 302 -9.41 2.55 -7.14
CA ALA A 302 -8.77 1.48 -7.88
C ALA A 302 -9.60 0.20 -7.76
N TYR A 303 -9.90 -0.43 -8.89
CA TYR A 303 -10.48 -1.77 -8.93
C TYR A 303 -9.47 -2.72 -9.57
N ILE A 304 -9.05 -3.73 -8.82
CA ILE A 304 -8.06 -4.71 -9.24
C ILE A 304 -8.74 -6.08 -9.24
N THR A 305 -8.83 -6.69 -10.42
CA THR A 305 -9.53 -7.96 -10.66
C THR A 305 -8.80 -8.79 -11.70
N THR A 306 -9.03 -10.11 -11.73
CA THR A 306 -8.34 -11.00 -12.67
C THR A 306 -9.17 -11.24 -13.94
N HIS A 307 -8.48 -11.40 -15.07
CA HIS A 307 -9.12 -11.84 -16.32
C HIS A 307 -9.40 -13.36 -16.31
N THR A 308 -8.73 -14.11 -15.42
CA THR A 308 -8.66 -15.58 -15.45
C THR A 308 -9.89 -16.23 -14.82
N TYR A 309 -11.04 -15.95 -15.43
CA TYR A 309 -12.33 -16.63 -15.21
C TYR A 309 -12.24 -18.16 -15.38
N TYR A 310 -11.25 -18.63 -16.13
CA TYR A 310 -11.22 -19.99 -16.69
C TYR A 310 -10.75 -21.09 -15.75
N GLN A 311 -10.23 -20.78 -14.56
CA GLN A 311 -9.73 -21.82 -13.65
C GLN A 311 -10.81 -22.43 -12.75
N HIS A 312 -11.99 -21.81 -12.65
CA HIS A 312 -13.15 -22.40 -11.96
C HIS A 312 -14.34 -22.60 -12.92
N LEU A 313 -14.34 -23.72 -13.63
CA LEU A 313 -15.50 -24.23 -14.41
C LEU A 313 -16.81 -24.29 -13.58
N GLN A 314 -16.71 -24.28 -12.25
CA GLN A 314 -17.85 -24.29 -11.33
C GLN A 314 -18.52 -22.92 -11.16
N LEU A 315 -17.76 -21.81 -11.13
CA LEU A 315 -18.29 -20.45 -11.03
C LEU A 315 -19.02 -20.02 -12.31
N ALA A 316 -18.56 -20.51 -13.47
CA ALA A 316 -19.23 -20.28 -14.74
C ALA A 316 -20.67 -20.81 -14.81
N ARG A 317 -21.04 -21.75 -13.92
CA ARG A 317 -22.42 -22.23 -13.78
C ARG A 317 -23.27 -21.33 -12.88
N TRP A 318 -22.67 -20.66 -11.89
CA TRP A 318 -23.34 -19.70 -11.00
C TRP A 318 -23.69 -18.39 -11.72
N ILE A 319 -22.86 -17.96 -12.67
CA ILE A 319 -23.00 -16.70 -13.42
C ILE A 319 -24.09 -16.74 -14.51
N ASN A 320 -24.75 -17.89 -14.70
CA ASN A 320 -25.99 -17.96 -15.50
C ASN A 320 -27.21 -17.33 -14.80
N GLY A 321 -27.01 -16.68 -13.65
CA GLY A 321 -27.97 -15.74 -13.07
C GLY A 321 -28.18 -14.46 -13.91
N LYS A 322 -29.23 -13.71 -13.60
CA LYS A 322 -29.52 -12.42 -14.25
C LYS A 322 -28.35 -11.45 -14.06
N LYS A 323 -27.65 -11.12 -15.13
CA LYS A 323 -26.64 -10.05 -15.13
C LYS A 323 -27.32 -8.71 -14.91
N ASN A 324 -27.17 -8.12 -13.73
CA ASN A 324 -27.63 -6.77 -13.41
C ASN A 324 -26.56 -5.75 -13.82
N THR A 325 -26.28 -5.66 -15.12
CA THR A 325 -25.32 -4.66 -15.63
C THR A 325 -25.86 -3.26 -15.39
N VAL A 326 -25.01 -2.35 -14.91
CA VAL A 326 -25.39 -0.97 -14.62
C VAL A 326 -24.73 -0.01 -15.61
N ASP A 327 -25.54 0.92 -16.13
CA ASP A 327 -25.07 2.11 -16.83
C ASP A 327 -25.08 3.30 -15.87
N ALA A 328 -24.14 4.23 -16.04
CA ALA A 328 -24.04 5.45 -15.23
C ALA A 328 -23.99 5.18 -13.71
N GLY A 329 -23.37 4.07 -13.30
CA GLY A 329 -23.28 3.66 -11.90
C GLY A 329 -22.55 4.68 -11.02
N PHE A 330 -21.62 5.43 -11.63
CA PHE A 330 -20.81 6.44 -10.95
C PHE A 330 -21.21 7.89 -11.24
N ALA A 331 -22.35 8.13 -11.90
CA ALA A 331 -22.79 9.47 -12.26
C ALA A 331 -22.95 10.42 -11.06
N ASP A 332 -23.30 9.88 -9.88
CA ASP A 332 -23.55 10.66 -8.65
C ASP A 332 -22.26 10.90 -7.83
N PHE A 333 -21.11 10.38 -8.27
CA PHE A 333 -19.83 10.48 -7.56
C PHE A 333 -19.12 11.80 -7.90
N ALA A 334 -19.68 12.90 -7.42
CA ALA A 334 -19.18 14.24 -7.74
C ALA A 334 -17.75 14.50 -7.21
N ALA A 335 -17.27 13.76 -6.22
CA ALA A 335 -15.92 13.90 -5.69
C ALA A 335 -14.86 13.09 -6.46
N LEU A 336 -15.27 12.16 -7.34
CA LEU A 336 -14.37 11.20 -7.96
C LEU A 336 -13.53 11.85 -9.06
N GLU A 337 -12.20 11.83 -8.87
CA GLU A 337 -11.22 12.49 -9.73
C GLU A 337 -10.34 11.48 -10.46
N GLU A 338 -10.01 10.34 -9.84
CA GLU A 338 -9.07 9.36 -10.40
C GLU A 338 -9.61 7.94 -10.29
N VAL A 339 -9.57 7.21 -11.40
CA VAL A 339 -10.02 5.83 -11.48
C VAL A 339 -8.94 4.95 -12.09
N THR A 340 -8.62 3.84 -11.43
CA THR A 340 -7.71 2.81 -11.92
C THR A 340 -8.45 1.49 -12.07
N LEU A 341 -8.32 0.83 -13.22
CA LEU A 341 -8.70 -0.55 -13.43
C LEU A 341 -7.43 -1.37 -13.69
N LEU A 342 -7.14 -2.34 -12.84
CA LEU A 342 -6.13 -3.37 -13.06
C LEU A 342 -6.84 -4.68 -13.39
N GLY A 343 -6.57 -5.22 -14.58
CA GLY A 343 -7.29 -6.36 -15.12
C GLY A 343 -8.30 -5.96 -16.21
N GLN A 344 -9.29 -6.82 -16.43
CA GLN A 344 -10.30 -6.62 -17.47
C GLN A 344 -11.70 -6.87 -16.91
N CYS A 345 -12.48 -5.80 -16.76
CA CYS A 345 -13.86 -5.87 -16.31
C CYS A 345 -14.75 -4.93 -17.15
N PRO A 346 -15.38 -5.45 -18.22
CA PRO A 346 -16.28 -4.66 -19.06
C PRO A 346 -17.46 -4.07 -18.29
N ASP A 347 -17.96 -4.76 -17.27
CA ASP A 347 -19.07 -4.28 -16.45
C ASP A 347 -18.66 -3.09 -15.56
N PHE A 348 -17.41 -3.06 -15.08
CA PHE A 348 -16.84 -1.88 -14.40
C PHE A 348 -16.64 -0.71 -15.37
N GLU A 349 -16.01 -0.96 -16.54
CA GLU A 349 -15.85 0.06 -17.59
C GLU A 349 -17.22 0.67 -17.98
N ARG A 350 -18.23 -0.19 -18.13
CA ARG A 350 -19.61 0.18 -18.46
C ARG A 350 -20.23 1.04 -17.36
N ALA A 351 -20.17 0.60 -16.11
CA ALA A 351 -20.71 1.35 -14.97
C ALA A 351 -20.04 2.72 -14.80
N MET A 352 -18.74 2.82 -15.09
CA MET A 352 -17.95 4.04 -14.96
C MET A 352 -18.27 5.08 -16.05
N MET A 353 -18.33 4.67 -17.32
CA MET A 353 -18.33 5.62 -18.44
C MET A 353 -19.57 5.59 -19.32
N THR A 354 -20.44 4.58 -19.24
CA THR A 354 -21.60 4.48 -20.14
C THR A 354 -22.73 5.41 -19.69
N SER A 355 -23.33 6.10 -20.65
CA SER A 355 -24.48 7.02 -20.51
C SER A 355 -24.17 8.31 -19.75
N ARG A 356 -23.53 8.24 -18.58
CA ARG A 356 -23.13 9.42 -17.80
C ARG A 356 -21.97 9.06 -16.88
N SER A 357 -20.84 9.72 -17.09
CA SER A 357 -19.62 9.58 -16.29
C SER A 357 -19.64 10.50 -15.06
N PRO A 358 -18.74 10.27 -14.08
CA PRO A 358 -18.55 11.20 -12.97
C PRO A 358 -18.12 12.58 -13.49
N PRO A 359 -18.75 13.67 -13.02
CA PRO A 359 -18.57 14.99 -13.63
C PRO A 359 -17.17 15.59 -13.44
N ASN A 360 -16.46 15.21 -12.38
CA ASN A 360 -15.15 15.74 -12.02
C ASN A 360 -14.00 14.75 -12.25
N LEU A 361 -14.23 13.70 -13.04
CA LEU A 361 -13.23 12.70 -13.36
C LEU A 361 -12.12 13.33 -14.22
N LYS A 362 -10.88 13.31 -13.71
CA LYS A 362 -9.69 13.91 -14.33
C LYS A 362 -8.76 12.90 -14.97
N SER A 363 -8.67 11.71 -14.40
CA SER A 363 -7.70 10.69 -14.80
C SER A 363 -8.29 9.29 -14.80
N LEU A 364 -8.06 8.58 -15.90
CA LEU A 364 -8.33 7.15 -16.02
C LEU A 364 -7.02 6.39 -16.19
N THR A 365 -6.87 5.29 -15.47
CA THR A 365 -5.72 4.39 -15.58
C THR A 365 -6.22 2.97 -15.87
N PHE A 366 -5.71 2.34 -16.91
CA PHE A 366 -6.03 0.97 -17.28
C PHE A 366 -4.74 0.14 -17.33
N LYS A 367 -4.63 -0.90 -16.51
CA LYS A 367 -3.46 -1.78 -16.43
C LYS A 367 -3.87 -3.21 -16.75
N ALA A 368 -3.37 -3.79 -17.84
CA ALA A 368 -3.69 -5.18 -18.20
C ALA A 368 -2.58 -5.80 -19.05
N LYS A 369 -2.58 -7.14 -19.13
CA LYS A 369 -1.68 -7.88 -20.04
C LYS A 369 -1.84 -7.43 -21.49
N ASP A 370 -3.09 -7.36 -21.96
CA ASP A 370 -3.47 -6.88 -23.28
C ASP A 370 -4.28 -5.59 -23.16
N ALA A 371 -3.57 -4.46 -23.21
CA ALA A 371 -4.19 -3.18 -22.89
C ALA A 371 -5.14 -2.65 -24.00
N PHE A 372 -4.80 -2.89 -25.26
CA PHE A 372 -5.63 -2.56 -26.42
C PHE A 372 -6.19 -3.86 -27.01
N ARG A 373 -7.47 -4.13 -26.80
CA ARG A 373 -8.14 -5.28 -27.40
C ARG A 373 -8.35 -5.03 -28.89
N GLN A 374 -7.86 -5.92 -29.74
CA GLN A 374 -8.51 -6.20 -31.02
C GLN A 374 -9.54 -7.27 -30.71
N GLU A 375 -10.84 -7.00 -30.90
CA GLU A 375 -11.86 -8.02 -30.66
C GLU A 375 -11.55 -9.26 -31.52
N ILE A 376 -11.18 -10.35 -30.86
CA ILE A 376 -10.96 -11.63 -31.53
C ILE A 376 -12.34 -12.17 -31.88
N GLY A 377 -12.74 -12.04 -33.15
CA GLY A 377 -13.88 -12.78 -33.72
C GLY A 377 -15.13 -11.96 -34.09
N THR A 378 -15.15 -10.65 -33.90
CA THR A 378 -16.23 -9.79 -34.44
C THR A 378 -15.76 -9.13 -35.72
N HIS A 379 -16.37 -9.51 -36.84
CA HIS A 379 -16.23 -8.83 -38.13
C HIS A 379 -16.78 -7.39 -38.13
N SER A 380 -17.16 -6.83 -36.97
CA SER A 380 -17.47 -5.41 -36.86
C SER A 380 -16.17 -4.62 -36.86
N GLN A 381 -15.76 -4.22 -38.06
CA GLN A 381 -14.95 -3.02 -38.27
C GLN A 381 -15.69 -1.85 -37.61
N SER A 382 -15.49 -1.65 -36.31
CA SER A 382 -15.75 -0.34 -35.73
C SER A 382 -14.75 0.61 -36.39
N ASP A 383 -15.26 1.49 -37.25
CA ASP A 383 -14.44 2.48 -37.94
C ASP A 383 -13.78 3.45 -36.93
N SER A 384 -14.35 3.58 -35.72
CA SER A 384 -13.86 4.49 -34.70
C SER A 384 -12.56 3.98 -34.05
N PRO A 385 -11.46 4.75 -34.13
CA PRO A 385 -10.25 4.51 -33.34
C PRO A 385 -10.47 4.35 -31.83
N LEU A 386 -11.50 5.01 -31.27
CA LEU A 386 -11.80 5.00 -29.84
C LEU A 386 -12.29 3.63 -29.34
N ALA A 387 -12.80 2.78 -30.22
CA ALA A 387 -13.20 1.41 -29.87
C ALA A 387 -12.03 0.55 -29.35
N LEU A 388 -10.79 0.96 -29.63
CA LEU A 388 -9.57 0.28 -29.16
C LEU A 388 -9.15 0.74 -27.75
N VAL A 389 -9.68 1.87 -27.28
CA VAL A 389 -9.20 2.57 -26.09
C VAL A 389 -10.04 2.15 -24.88
N PRO A 390 -9.45 1.55 -23.82
CA PRO A 390 -10.16 1.20 -22.59
C PRO A 390 -11.01 2.36 -22.08
N PHE A 391 -12.14 2.07 -21.43
CA PHE A 391 -13.15 3.05 -20.97
C PHE A 391 -13.90 3.82 -22.07
N LEU A 392 -13.31 4.01 -23.25
CA LEU A 392 -13.89 4.76 -24.38
C LEU A 392 -14.44 3.85 -25.49
N ARG A 393 -14.47 2.53 -25.26
CA ARG A 393 -14.83 1.54 -26.30
C ARG A 393 -16.33 1.56 -26.64
N ALA A 394 -17.18 1.85 -25.66
CA ALA A 394 -18.61 1.83 -25.83
C ALA A 394 -19.09 3.04 -26.67
N PRO A 395 -19.95 2.87 -27.68
CA PRO A 395 -20.51 3.99 -28.43
C PRO A 395 -21.29 4.99 -27.56
N SER A 396 -21.84 4.51 -26.44
CA SER A 396 -22.57 5.27 -25.44
C SER A 396 -21.68 5.83 -24.32
N CYS A 397 -20.35 5.81 -24.48
CA CYS A 397 -19.42 6.42 -23.54
C CYS A 397 -19.69 7.92 -23.42
N SER A 398 -19.76 8.41 -22.19
CA SER A 398 -19.87 9.82 -21.84
C SER A 398 -18.52 10.31 -21.33
N ILE A 399 -17.87 11.20 -22.07
CA ILE A 399 -16.59 11.81 -21.68
C ILE A 399 -16.91 13.09 -20.89
N PRO A 400 -16.48 13.21 -19.63
CA PRO A 400 -16.68 14.44 -18.86
C PRO A 400 -15.66 15.51 -19.30
N ASP A 401 -16.06 16.78 -19.25
CA ASP A 401 -15.23 17.91 -19.68
C ASP A 401 -13.91 18.03 -18.87
N ALA A 402 -13.90 17.51 -17.64
CA ALA A 402 -12.73 17.52 -16.76
C ALA A 402 -11.70 16.42 -17.06
N LEU A 403 -12.00 15.46 -17.95
CA LEU A 403 -11.11 14.34 -18.22
C LEU A 403 -9.91 14.79 -19.06
N GLU A 404 -8.74 14.81 -18.44
CA GLU A 404 -7.51 15.31 -19.05
C GLU A 404 -6.58 14.17 -19.47
N ARG A 405 -6.56 13.06 -18.70
CA ARG A 405 -5.51 12.04 -18.81
C ARG A 405 -6.08 10.63 -18.91
N LEU A 406 -5.49 9.84 -19.81
CA LEU A 406 -5.68 8.41 -19.90
C LEU A 406 -4.32 7.71 -19.86
N ASN A 407 -4.08 6.93 -18.82
CA ASN A 407 -2.87 6.13 -18.64
C ASN A 407 -3.16 4.67 -18.97
N VAL A 408 -2.37 4.08 -19.84
CA VAL A 408 -2.52 2.68 -20.24
C VAL A 408 -1.22 1.93 -19.98
N ALA A 409 -1.25 0.97 -19.07
CA ALA A 409 -0.07 0.19 -18.70
C ALA A 409 -0.20 -1.26 -19.17
N TYR A 410 0.86 -1.78 -19.79
CA TYR A 410 1.01 -3.20 -20.06
C TYR A 410 1.83 -3.87 -18.96
N HIS A 411 1.54 -5.12 -18.64
CA HIS A 411 2.46 -5.96 -17.87
C HIS A 411 2.66 -7.29 -18.58
N ASP A 412 3.89 -7.80 -18.59
CA ASP A 412 4.17 -9.15 -19.09
C ASP A 412 4.05 -10.15 -17.94
N SER A 413 3.42 -11.30 -18.22
CA SER A 413 3.37 -12.43 -17.30
C SER A 413 4.38 -13.52 -17.68
N SER A 414 5.23 -13.29 -18.69
CA SER A 414 6.17 -14.29 -19.18
C SER A 414 7.51 -14.22 -18.43
N PRO A 415 7.96 -15.33 -17.80
CA PRO A 415 9.28 -15.39 -17.13
C PRO A 415 10.47 -15.33 -18.11
N LEU A 416 10.21 -15.40 -19.43
CA LEU A 416 11.24 -15.57 -20.45
C LEU A 416 11.28 -14.35 -21.39
N GLY A 417 12.16 -13.38 -21.08
CA GLY A 417 12.82 -12.56 -22.11
C GLY A 417 12.72 -11.04 -21.95
N ALA A 418 13.80 -10.46 -21.44
CA ALA A 418 14.09 -9.04 -21.22
C ALA A 418 14.20 -8.15 -22.48
N ASN A 419 13.56 -8.49 -23.61
CA ASN A 419 13.76 -7.77 -24.87
C ASN A 419 12.49 -7.59 -25.72
N ARG A 420 11.38 -7.20 -25.10
CA ARG A 420 10.13 -6.97 -25.83
C ARG A 420 9.98 -5.51 -26.25
N LYS A 421 10.61 -5.16 -27.37
CA LYS A 421 10.19 -4.02 -28.18
C LYS A 421 8.71 -4.19 -28.53
N LEU A 422 7.88 -3.17 -28.26
CA LEU A 422 6.51 -3.11 -28.76
C LEU A 422 6.52 -3.41 -30.27
N SER A 423 5.66 -4.32 -30.72
CA SER A 423 5.56 -4.64 -32.16
C SER A 423 5.15 -3.40 -32.95
N GLU A 424 5.53 -3.29 -34.23
CA GLU A 424 5.10 -2.17 -35.06
C GLU A 424 3.57 -2.10 -35.19
N THR A 425 2.88 -3.25 -35.14
CA THR A 425 1.43 -3.33 -35.08
C THR A 425 0.89 -2.65 -33.82
N THR A 426 1.45 -2.96 -32.65
CA THR A 426 1.08 -2.35 -31.37
C THR A 426 1.38 -0.86 -31.37
N LYS A 427 2.54 -0.44 -31.88
CA LYS A 427 2.87 0.98 -32.00
C LYS A 427 1.90 1.74 -32.89
N ARG A 428 1.47 1.13 -34.01
CA ARG A 428 0.45 1.72 -34.89
C ARG A 428 -0.90 1.87 -34.17
N ILE A 429 -1.30 0.89 -33.37
CA ILE A 429 -2.51 0.97 -32.54
C ILE A 429 -2.40 2.12 -31.54
N ILE A 430 -1.29 2.21 -30.80
CA ILE A 430 -1.04 3.29 -29.84
C ILE A 430 -1.11 4.65 -30.52
N ARG A 431 -0.47 4.84 -31.69
CA ARG A 431 -0.56 6.12 -32.44
C ARG A 431 -2.00 6.44 -32.86
N LYS A 432 -2.74 5.44 -33.34
CA LYS A 432 -4.15 5.60 -33.75
C LYS A 432 -5.01 6.02 -32.55
N ALA A 433 -4.81 5.39 -31.40
CA ALA A 433 -5.48 5.72 -30.13
C ALA A 433 -5.08 7.11 -29.61
N ALA A 434 -3.80 7.45 -29.64
CA ALA A 434 -3.28 8.74 -29.20
C ALA A 434 -3.84 9.90 -30.02
N ASN A 435 -3.93 9.74 -31.35
CA ASN A 435 -4.54 10.75 -32.21
C ASN A 435 -6.02 10.94 -31.89
N ALA A 436 -6.76 9.84 -31.71
CA ALA A 436 -8.19 9.90 -31.42
C ALA A 436 -8.52 10.47 -30.04
N THR A 437 -7.71 10.17 -29.02
CA THR A 437 -7.84 10.77 -27.68
C THR A 437 -7.46 12.24 -27.68
N LYS A 438 -6.44 12.63 -28.45
CA LYS A 438 -6.06 14.03 -28.63
C LYS A 438 -7.15 14.86 -29.32
N GLU A 439 -7.87 14.29 -30.29
CA GLU A 439 -9.00 14.97 -30.97
C GLU A 439 -10.13 15.35 -30.00
N ILE A 440 -10.27 14.63 -28.88
CA ILE A 440 -11.25 14.90 -27.81
C ILE A 440 -10.60 15.55 -26.57
N GLY A 441 -9.36 16.03 -26.66
CA GLY A 441 -8.70 16.78 -25.59
C GLY A 441 -8.06 15.94 -24.48
N ILE A 442 -7.94 14.62 -24.64
CA ILE A 442 -7.37 13.72 -23.64
C ILE A 442 -5.93 13.36 -24.00
N GLU A 443 -5.01 13.48 -23.04
CA GLU A 443 -3.63 13.01 -23.19
C GLU A 443 -3.53 11.51 -22.89
N LEU A 444 -3.07 10.74 -23.88
CA LEU A 444 -2.75 9.32 -23.73
C LEU A 444 -1.27 9.14 -23.33
N THR A 445 -1.06 8.52 -22.17
CA THR A 445 0.25 7.98 -21.76
C THR A 445 0.20 6.47 -21.78
N VAL A 446 1.25 5.84 -22.31
CA VAL A 446 1.38 4.39 -22.33
C VAL A 446 2.67 3.96 -21.65
N SER A 447 2.57 3.01 -20.74
CA SER A 447 3.66 2.53 -19.91
C SER A 447 3.74 1.00 -19.92
N TYR A 448 4.86 0.51 -19.40
CA TYR A 448 5.09 -0.91 -19.15
C TYR A 448 5.47 -1.11 -17.70
N VAL A 449 4.86 -2.11 -17.08
CA VAL A 449 5.09 -2.49 -15.69
C VAL A 449 5.80 -3.83 -15.69
N ASP A 450 6.99 -3.85 -15.11
CA ASP A 450 7.76 -5.08 -14.91
C ASP A 450 7.26 -5.80 -13.64
N ARG A 451 6.78 -7.05 -13.80
CA ARG A 451 6.21 -7.86 -12.71
C ARG A 451 6.90 -9.22 -12.57
N ARG A 452 8.17 -9.33 -12.96
CA ARG A 452 8.82 -10.63 -13.14
C ARG A 452 9.07 -11.44 -11.87
N ASN A 453 9.07 -10.83 -10.69
CA ASN A 453 9.61 -11.48 -9.49
C ASN A 453 8.65 -11.55 -8.29
N TYR A 454 7.76 -10.57 -8.12
CA TYR A 454 6.89 -10.47 -6.95
C TYR A 454 5.46 -10.16 -7.35
N TYR A 455 4.51 -10.69 -6.59
CA TYR A 455 3.08 -10.43 -6.72
C TYR A 455 2.59 -9.78 -5.43
N PRO A 456 1.55 -8.93 -5.47
CA PRO A 456 0.98 -8.38 -4.25
C PRO A 456 0.49 -9.50 -3.32
N PRO A 457 0.48 -9.29 -1.99
CA PRO A 457 1.07 -8.12 -1.32
C PRO A 457 2.60 -8.08 -1.46
N TYR A 458 3.16 -6.90 -1.69
CA TYR A 458 4.62 -6.72 -1.68
C TYR A 458 5.08 -6.55 -0.24
N LEU A 459 5.87 -7.52 0.25
CA LEU A 459 6.36 -7.56 1.61
C LEU A 459 7.56 -6.64 1.82
N TRP A 460 8.00 -6.52 3.06
CA TRP A 460 9.12 -5.68 3.43
C TRP A 460 10.39 -6.11 2.69
N GLY A 461 11.05 -5.14 2.06
CA GLY A 461 12.26 -5.37 1.28
C GLY A 461 12.00 -5.86 -0.15
N GLU A 462 10.77 -6.26 -0.49
CA GLU A 462 10.43 -6.66 -1.85
C GLU A 462 10.30 -5.43 -2.77
N PRO A 463 10.88 -5.48 -3.98
CA PRO A 463 10.74 -4.41 -4.94
C PRO A 463 9.30 -4.36 -5.49
N ALA A 464 8.64 -3.22 -5.29
CA ALA A 464 7.39 -2.93 -5.97
C ALA A 464 7.61 -2.83 -7.50
N PRO A 465 6.60 -3.17 -8.33
CA PRO A 465 6.71 -3.10 -9.78
C PRO A 465 7.05 -1.68 -10.24
N THR A 466 8.07 -1.58 -11.09
CA THR A 466 8.46 -0.31 -11.69
C THR A 466 7.67 -0.09 -12.98
N GLU A 467 7.11 1.11 -13.13
CA GLU A 467 6.37 1.51 -14.31
C GLU A 467 7.24 2.42 -15.18
N THR A 468 7.55 1.96 -16.39
CA THR A 468 8.37 2.67 -17.37
C THR A 468 7.49 3.25 -18.47
N THR A 469 7.46 4.57 -18.62
CA THR A 469 6.73 5.24 -19.70
C THR A 469 7.34 4.92 -21.07
N MET A 470 6.51 4.42 -21.98
CA MET A 470 6.90 4.06 -23.35
C MET A 470 6.45 5.08 -24.38
N PHE A 471 5.35 5.77 -24.13
CA PHE A 471 4.75 6.75 -25.03
C PHE A 471 4.04 7.84 -24.24
N THR A 472 4.18 9.08 -24.69
CA THR A 472 3.36 10.21 -24.23
C THR A 472 2.76 10.93 -25.43
N GLY A 473 1.57 11.51 -25.25
CA GLY A 473 0.89 12.27 -26.31
C GLY A 473 1.72 13.45 -26.84
N GLU A 474 2.54 14.05 -25.98
CA GLU A 474 3.41 15.19 -26.32
C GLU A 474 4.67 14.78 -27.10
N HIS A 475 5.38 13.74 -26.65
CA HIS A 475 6.70 13.38 -27.18
C HIS A 475 6.69 12.15 -28.09
N GLY A 476 5.53 11.52 -28.28
CA GLY A 476 5.41 10.26 -29.00
C GLY A 476 6.11 9.13 -28.24
N PHE A 477 6.76 8.22 -28.98
CA PHE A 477 7.50 7.12 -28.34
C PHE A 477 8.81 7.65 -27.76
N VAL A 478 8.94 7.57 -26.43
CA VAL A 478 10.14 7.98 -25.71
C VAL A 478 11.16 6.84 -25.82
N GLY A 479 12.25 7.07 -26.55
CA GLY A 479 13.18 6.01 -26.93
C GLY A 479 14.37 5.81 -25.98
N ARG A 480 14.32 4.77 -25.15
CA ARG A 480 15.27 3.63 -25.12
C ARG A 480 14.71 2.65 -24.10
N PHE A 481 14.61 1.37 -24.46
CA PHE A 481 14.53 0.30 -23.46
C PHE A 481 15.80 0.43 -22.63
N ILE A 482 15.72 1.09 -21.48
CA ILE A 482 16.71 0.85 -20.45
C ILE A 482 16.35 -0.55 -20.00
N ALA A 483 17.12 -1.53 -20.46
CA ALA A 483 17.18 -2.79 -19.76
C ALA A 483 17.61 -2.40 -18.35
N THR A 484 16.65 -2.33 -17.42
CA THR A 484 16.95 -2.34 -16.00
C THR A 484 17.50 -3.72 -15.72
N GLY A 485 18.76 -3.92 -16.11
CA GLY A 485 19.64 -4.85 -15.43
C GLY A 485 19.96 -4.17 -14.11
N THR A 486 19.08 -4.34 -13.13
CA THR A 486 19.52 -4.37 -11.75
C THR A 486 20.43 -5.59 -11.66
N THR A 487 21.73 -5.38 -11.87
CA THR A 487 22.71 -6.04 -11.02
C THR A 487 22.35 -5.56 -9.63
N VAL A 488 21.69 -6.43 -8.86
CA VAL A 488 21.78 -6.37 -7.41
C VAL A 488 23.28 -6.52 -7.17
N GLU A 489 23.95 -5.42 -6.85
CA GLU A 489 25.16 -5.52 -6.05
C GLU A 489 24.63 -6.01 -4.71
N ASP A 490 24.77 -7.30 -4.46
CA ASP A 490 24.69 -7.89 -3.13
C ASP A 490 25.76 -7.18 -2.31
N ASP A 491 25.40 -6.07 -1.67
CA ASP A 491 26.07 -5.60 -0.47
C ASP A 491 25.62 -6.53 0.68
N ASP A 492 26.02 -7.79 0.56
CA ASP A 492 26.16 -8.71 1.69
C ASP A 492 27.33 -8.22 2.54
N ASP A 493 27.11 -7.13 3.29
CA ASP A 493 27.82 -6.90 4.54
C ASP A 493 27.14 -7.75 5.64
N GLU A 494 27.07 -9.06 5.42
CA GLU A 494 27.07 -10.05 6.49
C GLU A 494 28.51 -10.14 7.00
N GLU A 495 28.89 -9.19 7.89
CA GLU A 495 29.98 -9.47 8.82
C GLU A 495 29.46 -10.50 9.83
N ASP A 496 29.75 -11.77 9.52
CA ASP A 496 29.91 -12.86 10.45
C ASP A 496 30.85 -12.42 11.60
N ASP A 497 30.27 -11.91 12.70
CA ASP A 497 30.99 -11.86 13.97
C ASP A 497 31.00 -13.28 14.56
N GLU A 498 32.00 -14.05 14.13
CA GLU A 498 32.53 -15.21 14.84
C GLU A 498 32.71 -14.85 16.32
N TRP A 499 31.90 -15.46 17.18
CA TRP A 499 32.17 -15.49 18.62
C TRP A 499 33.32 -16.46 18.87
N GLU A 500 34.56 -16.00 18.68
CA GLU A 500 35.72 -16.62 19.31
C GLU A 500 35.54 -16.51 20.84
N THR A 501 35.18 -17.65 21.44
CA THR A 501 35.33 -17.90 22.87
C THR A 501 36.82 -17.92 23.20
N ASP A 502 37.35 -16.79 23.66
CA ASP A 502 38.56 -16.82 24.47
C ASP A 502 38.19 -16.86 25.96
N SER A 503 38.69 -17.92 26.56
CA SER A 503 38.60 -18.25 27.98
C SER A 503 39.62 -17.41 28.74
N ASP A 504 39.19 -16.80 29.86
CA ASP A 504 39.95 -16.74 31.12
C ASP A 504 39.02 -16.38 32.30
#